data_AF-A0A425D5E8-F1
#
_entry.id   AF-A0A425D5E8-F1
#
_cell.length_a   1.000
_cell.length_b   1.000
_cell.length_c   1.000
_cell.angle_alpha   90.00
_cell.angle_beta   90.00
_cell.angle_gamma   90.00
#
_symmetry.space_group_name_H-M   'P 1'
#
loop_
_entity.id
_entity.type
_entity.pdbx_description
1 polymer ?
#
loop_
_entity_poly.entity_id
_entity_poly.type
_entity_poly.pdbx_seq_one_letter_code
_entity_poly.pdbx_strand_id
1 'polypeptide(L)'
;MKTAGSVAKGWRFAIASLGLGSGSSSRSKPLQIWDKQVRNGHIKRITDQDIQSSVLEIMGTNVSTNFIACPAQPAKTLGIKLPFLVMIIKNLKKYFTFEVQVLDDKNVRRRFRASNYQSSTRVKPFICTMPMRLDEGWNQIQFNLSDFTRRAYGTNYIETLRVQIHANCRIRRIYFSDRLYSEEELPPEFKLFLPVPKGSSNAEPPKTEAPAGM
;
A
#
# COMPACT_ATOMS: atom_id res chain seq x y z
N MET A 1 -14.89 26.97 -26.51
CA MET A 1 -15.51 26.28 -25.36
C MET A 1 -16.15 24.97 -25.82
N LYS A 2 -15.55 23.82 -25.53
CA LYS A 2 -16.19 22.51 -25.36
C LYS A 2 -15.15 21.51 -24.80
N THR A 3 -15.29 21.30 -23.49
CA THR A 3 -15.14 20.03 -22.76
C THR A 3 -13.89 19.18 -23.00
N ALA A 4 -12.97 19.29 -22.04
CA ALA A 4 -11.95 18.30 -21.72
C ALA A 4 -12.61 16.96 -21.36
N GLY A 5 -12.44 15.96 -22.24
CA GLY A 5 -12.78 14.58 -21.97
C GLY A 5 -11.64 13.70 -22.45
N SER A 6 -10.89 13.09 -21.52
CA SER A 6 -10.20 11.79 -21.66
C SER A 6 -8.99 11.67 -20.71
N VAL A 7 -9.21 11.45 -19.40
CA VAL A 7 -8.13 10.91 -18.51
C VAL A 7 -8.65 9.93 -17.43
N ALA A 8 -9.95 9.59 -17.38
CA ALA A 8 -10.53 8.87 -16.23
C ALA A 8 -10.89 7.39 -16.48
N LYS A 9 -10.04 6.61 -17.16
CA LYS A 9 -10.30 5.16 -17.43
C LYS A 9 -9.28 4.15 -16.89
N GLY A 10 -8.23 4.56 -16.18
CA GLY A 10 -7.22 3.64 -15.61
C GLY A 10 -7.34 3.35 -14.10
N TRP A 11 -8.09 4.15 -13.35
CA TRP A 11 -8.05 4.18 -11.88
C TRP A 11 -9.25 3.47 -11.26
N ARG A 12 -9.36 2.16 -11.47
CA ARG A 12 -10.42 1.37 -10.82
C ARG A 12 -9.80 0.42 -9.80
N PHE A 13 -10.12 0.71 -8.54
CA PHE A 13 -9.96 -0.12 -7.33
C PHE A 13 -8.71 0.13 -6.48
N ALA A 14 -8.77 1.20 -5.69
CA ALA A 14 -8.16 1.19 -4.36
C ALA A 14 -8.99 0.27 -3.45
N ILE A 15 -8.42 -0.83 -2.93
CA ILE A 15 -9.07 -1.62 -1.85
C ILE A 15 -9.13 -0.78 -0.56
N ALA A 16 -8.43 0.35 -0.50
CA ALA A 16 -8.69 1.34 0.51
C ALA A 16 -8.55 2.76 -0.05
N SER A 17 -9.66 3.35 -0.49
CA SER A 17 -9.87 4.75 -0.12
C SER A 17 -10.07 4.74 1.40
N LEU A 18 -8.97 4.83 2.15
CA LEU A 18 -9.02 5.27 3.55
C LEU A 18 -9.43 6.74 3.50
N GLY A 19 -10.73 7.00 3.30
CA GLY A 19 -11.26 8.26 2.82
C GLY A 19 -10.60 9.51 3.40
N LEU A 20 -9.96 10.28 2.52
CA LEU A 20 -9.69 11.69 2.70
C LEU A 20 -10.80 12.43 1.95
N GLY A 21 -11.71 13.06 2.68
CA GLY A 21 -12.81 13.80 2.10
C GLY A 21 -13.61 14.50 3.19
N SER A 22 -13.28 15.77 3.45
CA SER A 22 -14.14 16.70 4.16
C SER A 22 -15.22 17.21 3.19
N GLY A 23 -16.49 16.89 3.46
CA GLY A 23 -17.64 17.53 2.82
C GLY A 23 -18.52 16.59 1.96
N SER A 24 -19.81 16.58 2.27
CA SER A 24 -20.96 15.90 1.62
C SER A 24 -21.22 14.41 1.94
N SER A 25 -22.08 14.23 2.97
CA SER A 25 -23.19 13.25 3.12
C SER A 25 -23.17 11.84 2.50
N SER A 26 -22.02 11.20 2.27
CA SER A 26 -21.93 9.73 2.16
C SER A 26 -20.64 9.24 2.81
N ARG A 27 -20.65 9.14 4.14
CA ARG A 27 -19.47 8.72 4.92
C ARG A 27 -19.23 7.21 4.74
N SER A 28 -18.61 6.80 3.64
CA SER A 28 -18.16 5.43 3.41
C SER A 28 -17.17 5.03 4.51
N LYS A 29 -17.54 4.08 5.37
CA LYS A 29 -16.63 3.55 6.39
C LYS A 29 -15.51 2.81 5.64
N PRO A 30 -14.25 3.25 5.74
CA PRO A 30 -13.16 2.69 4.91
C PRO A 30 -12.87 1.21 5.16
N LEU A 31 -13.42 0.64 6.24
CA LEU A 31 -13.27 -0.75 6.63
C LEU A 31 -14.54 -1.58 6.39
N GLN A 32 -15.55 -1.08 5.66
CA GLN A 32 -16.80 -1.83 5.42
C GLN A 32 -16.58 -3.16 4.68
N ILE A 33 -15.56 -3.22 3.83
CA ILE A 33 -15.18 -4.44 3.09
C ILE A 33 -14.08 -5.24 3.80
N TRP A 34 -13.57 -4.74 4.93
CA TRP A 34 -12.44 -5.31 5.65
C TRP A 34 -12.91 -5.93 6.97
N ASP A 35 -12.63 -7.21 7.16
CA ASP A 35 -12.70 -7.84 8.48
C ASP A 35 -11.49 -7.44 9.32
N LYS A 36 -11.69 -7.37 10.63
CA LYS A 36 -10.67 -6.96 11.59
C LYS A 36 -10.59 -8.01 12.67
N GLN A 37 -9.42 -8.63 12.78
CA GLN A 37 -9.10 -9.48 13.91
C GLN A 37 -8.05 -8.79 14.76
N VAL A 38 -8.38 -8.54 16.03
CA VAL A 38 -7.48 -7.88 16.99
C VAL A 38 -7.49 -8.66 18.29
N ARG A 39 -6.32 -9.07 18.75
CA ARG A 39 -6.10 -9.72 20.05
C ARG A 39 -4.81 -9.16 20.65
N ASN A 40 -4.93 -8.48 21.79
CA ASN A 40 -3.81 -7.81 22.47
C ASN A 40 -3.07 -6.82 21.53
N GLY A 41 -3.85 -5.96 20.89
CA GLY A 41 -3.39 -4.98 19.92
C GLY A 41 -4.45 -3.90 19.68
N HIS A 42 -4.21 -3.03 18.71
CA HIS A 42 -5.17 -2.02 18.30
C HIS A 42 -5.11 -1.74 16.80
N ILE A 43 -6.27 -1.34 16.27
CA ILE A 43 -6.38 -0.75 14.94
C ILE A 43 -6.94 0.65 15.14
N LYS A 44 -6.13 1.67 14.86
CA LYS A 44 -6.49 3.07 15.05
C LYS A 44 -6.17 3.88 13.81
N ARG A 45 -6.97 4.92 13.57
CA ARG A 45 -6.65 5.92 12.55
C ARG A 45 -5.91 7.06 13.24
N ILE A 46 -4.70 7.36 12.77
CA ILE A 46 -3.84 8.39 13.34
C ILE A 46 -3.40 9.37 12.25
N THR A 47 -2.91 10.54 12.62
CA THR A 47 -2.23 11.46 11.71
C THR A 47 -0.73 11.20 11.82
N ASP A 48 -0.10 10.75 10.72
CA ASP A 48 1.35 10.52 10.71
C ASP A 48 2.09 11.84 10.50
N GLN A 49 3.11 12.09 11.32
CA GLN A 49 3.86 13.36 11.31
C GLN A 49 4.66 13.55 10.02
N ASP A 50 5.19 12.46 9.44
CA ASP A 50 6.06 12.54 8.26
C ASP A 50 5.31 12.84 6.98
N ILE A 51 4.00 12.62 6.91
CA ILE A 51 3.18 12.89 5.71
C ILE A 51 2.01 13.82 5.99
N GLN A 52 1.85 14.24 7.25
CA GLN A 52 0.75 15.09 7.74
C GLN A 52 -0.64 14.62 7.28
N SER A 53 -0.82 13.30 7.15
CA SER A 53 -2.01 12.69 6.58
C SER A 53 -2.52 11.57 7.46
N SER A 54 -3.80 11.24 7.28
CA SER A 54 -4.45 10.20 8.06
C SER A 54 -4.08 8.82 7.54
N VAL A 55 -3.62 7.95 8.45
CA VAL A 55 -3.17 6.59 8.14
C VAL A 55 -3.82 5.59 9.09
N LEU A 56 -3.95 4.35 8.64
CA LEU A 56 -4.43 3.25 9.47
C LEU A 56 -3.23 2.58 10.13
N GLU A 57 -3.13 2.68 11.44
CA GLU A 57 -2.14 1.97 12.25
C GLU A 57 -2.73 0.66 12.76
N ILE A 58 -2.01 -0.44 12.53
CA ILE A 58 -2.31 -1.77 13.07
C ILE A 58 -1.12 -2.18 13.91
N MET A 59 -1.34 -2.37 15.21
CA MET A 59 -0.30 -2.75 16.17
C MET A 59 -0.77 -3.95 16.98
N GLY A 60 0.16 -4.85 17.30
CA GLY A 60 -0.14 -6.01 18.13
C GLY A 60 1.13 -6.72 18.57
N THR A 61 1.09 -7.36 19.73
CA THR A 61 2.22 -8.14 20.24
C THR A 61 2.49 -9.37 19.36
N ASN A 62 1.43 -10.04 18.90
CA ASN A 62 1.50 -11.17 17.99
C ASN A 62 0.99 -10.78 16.59
N VAL A 63 1.88 -10.88 15.61
CA VAL A 63 1.63 -10.56 14.19
C VAL A 63 0.54 -11.46 13.60
N SER A 64 0.49 -12.73 14.00
CA SER A 64 -0.46 -13.71 13.43
C SER A 64 -1.91 -13.47 13.86
N THR A 65 -2.14 -12.89 15.05
CA THR A 65 -3.48 -12.73 15.64
C THR A 65 -4.09 -11.34 15.41
N ASN A 66 -3.33 -10.41 14.83
CA ASN A 66 -3.76 -9.04 14.59
C ASN A 66 -3.62 -8.73 13.10
N PHE A 67 -4.74 -8.65 12.39
CA PHE A 67 -4.73 -8.37 10.95
C PHE A 67 -6.05 -7.76 10.49
N ILE A 68 -5.99 -7.14 9.31
CA ILE A 68 -7.16 -6.81 8.51
C ILE A 68 -7.20 -7.72 7.29
N ALA A 69 -8.40 -8.16 6.90
CA ALA A 69 -8.57 -9.02 5.73
C ALA A 69 -9.70 -8.51 4.83
N CYS A 70 -9.49 -8.53 3.53
CA CYS A 70 -10.48 -8.18 2.52
C CYS A 70 -10.65 -9.34 1.54
N PRO A 71 -11.88 -9.85 1.32
CA PRO A 71 -13.14 -9.33 1.85
C PRO A 71 -13.39 -9.74 3.31
N ALA A 72 -14.34 -9.08 3.96
CA ALA A 72 -14.67 -9.32 5.35
C ALA A 72 -15.23 -10.73 5.61
N GLN A 73 -15.99 -11.26 4.65
CA GLN A 73 -16.55 -12.61 4.74
C GLN A 73 -15.62 -13.62 4.06
N PRO A 74 -15.19 -14.70 4.74
CA PRO A 74 -14.31 -15.71 4.15
C PRO A 74 -14.89 -16.41 2.91
N ALA A 75 -16.22 -16.45 2.77
CA ALA A 75 -16.91 -17.06 1.63
C ALA A 75 -16.92 -16.17 0.38
N LYS A 76 -16.66 -14.86 0.53
CA LYS A 76 -16.64 -13.91 -0.59
C LYS A 76 -15.23 -13.82 -1.16
N THR A 77 -15.14 -13.42 -2.42
CA THR A 77 -13.89 -13.16 -3.13
C THR A 77 -13.88 -11.72 -3.64
N LEU A 78 -12.68 -11.15 -3.79
CA LEU A 78 -12.49 -9.81 -4.37
C LEU A 78 -12.74 -9.80 -5.88
N GLY A 79 -12.30 -10.82 -6.60
CA GLY A 79 -12.50 -10.94 -8.06
C GLY A 79 -11.71 -9.90 -8.87
N ILE A 80 -10.58 -9.42 -8.35
CA ILE A 80 -9.78 -8.37 -9.01
C ILE A 80 -8.80 -9.03 -9.97
N LYS A 81 -8.83 -8.64 -11.25
CA LYS A 81 -7.98 -9.21 -12.32
C LYS A 81 -6.74 -8.40 -12.63
N LEU A 82 -6.48 -7.35 -11.85
CA LEU A 82 -5.35 -6.46 -12.05
C LEU A 82 -4.06 -7.10 -11.49
N PRO A 83 -2.98 -7.20 -12.29
CA PRO A 83 -1.78 -7.98 -11.95
C PRO A 83 -0.90 -7.36 -10.86
N PHE A 84 -0.91 -6.04 -10.68
CA PHE A 84 -0.04 -5.38 -9.72
C PHE A 84 -0.83 -4.96 -8.48
N LEU A 85 -0.44 -5.48 -7.33
CA LEU A 85 -0.85 -4.99 -6.02
C LEU A 85 0.17 -3.98 -5.53
N VAL A 86 -0.25 -2.75 -5.26
CA VAL A 86 0.61 -1.69 -4.72
C VAL A 86 0.13 -1.28 -3.34
N MET A 87 1.07 -1.21 -2.40
CA MET A 87 0.81 -0.85 -1.01
C MET A 87 1.79 0.22 -0.54
N ILE A 88 1.27 1.27 0.08
CA ILE A 88 2.08 2.32 0.71
C ILE A 88 2.01 2.11 2.22
N ILE A 89 3.11 1.61 2.78
CA ILE A 89 3.20 1.26 4.20
C ILE A 89 4.42 1.89 4.87
N LYS A 90 4.30 2.26 6.14
CA LYS A 90 5.42 2.70 6.96
C LYS A 90 5.99 1.52 7.73
N ASN A 91 7.29 1.33 7.61
CA ASN A 91 8.04 0.35 8.39
C ASN A 91 8.23 0.86 9.82
N LEU A 92 7.71 0.12 10.80
CA LEU A 92 7.83 0.44 12.23
C LEU A 92 9.00 -0.29 12.90
N LYS A 93 9.95 -0.83 12.12
CA LYS A 93 11.10 -1.63 12.59
C LYS A 93 10.65 -2.83 13.46
N LYS A 94 9.50 -3.42 13.12
CA LYS A 94 8.87 -4.55 13.80
C LYS A 94 8.49 -5.63 12.80
N TYR A 95 8.23 -6.85 13.29
CA TYR A 95 7.81 -7.94 12.41
C TYR A 95 6.48 -7.64 11.74
N PHE A 96 6.50 -7.75 10.41
CA PHE A 96 5.40 -7.46 9.51
C PHE A 96 5.28 -8.56 8.45
N THR A 97 4.04 -8.87 8.08
CA THR A 97 3.74 -9.82 7.00
C THR A 97 2.43 -9.43 6.34
N PHE A 98 2.29 -9.76 5.06
CA PHE A 98 1.01 -9.74 4.37
C PHE A 98 0.83 -11.02 3.56
N GLU A 99 -0.43 -11.32 3.25
CA GLU A 99 -0.86 -12.47 2.49
C GLU A 99 -1.80 -12.05 1.37
N VAL A 100 -1.61 -12.63 0.20
CA VAL A 100 -2.50 -12.47 -0.95
C VAL A 100 -2.86 -13.86 -1.45
N GLN A 101 -4.16 -14.12 -1.57
CA GLN A 101 -4.68 -15.32 -2.18
C GLN A 101 -5.08 -15.02 -3.61
N VAL A 102 -4.57 -15.83 -4.55
CA VAL A 102 -4.86 -15.71 -5.99
C VAL A 102 -5.46 -17.00 -6.52
N LEU A 103 -6.16 -16.87 -7.65
CA LEU A 103 -6.61 -17.97 -8.47
C LEU A 103 -5.72 -18.07 -9.71
N ASP A 104 -5.25 -19.28 -10.02
CA ASP A 104 -4.51 -19.58 -11.24
C ASP A 104 -5.40 -20.18 -12.35
N ASP A 105 -4.85 -20.30 -13.56
CA ASP A 105 -5.52 -20.89 -14.74
C ASP A 105 -5.84 -22.37 -14.64
N LYS A 106 -5.28 -23.06 -13.64
CA LYS A 106 -5.65 -24.43 -13.27
C LYS A 106 -6.76 -24.48 -12.23
N ASN A 107 -7.39 -23.34 -11.95
CA ASN A 107 -8.43 -23.18 -10.94
C ASN A 107 -7.95 -23.56 -9.52
N VAL A 108 -6.65 -23.45 -9.26
CA VAL A 108 -6.04 -23.71 -7.95
C VAL A 108 -5.83 -22.40 -7.21
N ARG A 109 -6.21 -22.39 -5.94
CA ARG A 109 -6.02 -21.25 -5.05
C ARG A 109 -4.61 -21.28 -4.48
N ARG A 110 -3.79 -20.29 -4.82
CA ARG A 110 -2.42 -20.14 -4.30
C ARG A 110 -2.35 -18.98 -3.32
N ARG A 111 -1.50 -19.11 -2.30
CA ARG A 111 -1.25 -18.05 -1.33
C ARG A 111 0.18 -17.53 -1.44
N PHE A 112 0.34 -16.23 -1.60
CA PHE A 112 1.62 -15.56 -1.47
C PHE A 112 1.70 -14.89 -0.11
N ARG A 113 2.69 -15.25 0.68
CA ARG A 113 2.99 -14.61 1.96
C ARG A 113 4.35 -13.93 1.84
N ALA A 114 4.39 -12.63 2.07
CA ALA A 114 5.64 -11.89 2.12
C ALA A 114 5.85 -11.37 3.54
N SER A 115 7.04 -11.59 4.11
CA SER A 115 7.36 -11.19 5.48
C SER A 115 8.79 -10.70 5.65
N ASN A 116 9.01 -9.80 6.60
CA ASN A 116 10.32 -9.18 6.86
C ASN A 116 11.22 -9.98 7.82
N TYR A 117 10.72 -11.10 8.35
CA TYR A 117 11.47 -12.03 9.21
C TYR A 117 11.81 -13.35 8.49
N GLN A 118 11.38 -13.51 7.24
CA GLN A 118 11.76 -14.65 6.42
C GLN A 118 13.08 -14.34 5.71
N SER A 119 14.01 -15.28 5.67
CA SER A 119 15.32 -15.12 5.00
C SER A 119 15.36 -15.70 3.59
N SER A 120 14.56 -16.74 3.31
CA SER A 120 14.57 -17.45 2.03
C SER A 120 13.17 -17.69 1.46
N THR A 121 13.07 -17.64 0.14
CA THR A 121 11.85 -18.00 -0.59
C THR A 121 11.61 -19.51 -0.49
N ARG A 122 10.38 -19.91 -0.18
CA ARG A 122 9.97 -21.32 -0.15
C ARG A 122 8.66 -21.47 -0.91
N VAL A 123 8.66 -22.34 -1.90
CA VAL A 123 7.50 -22.65 -2.72
C VAL A 123 6.96 -24.01 -2.30
N LYS A 124 5.75 -24.03 -1.76
CA LYS A 124 4.95 -25.23 -1.50
C LYS A 124 3.74 -25.21 -2.44
N PRO A 125 3.06 -26.34 -2.69
CA PRO A 125 1.94 -26.38 -3.63
C PRO A 125 0.91 -25.26 -3.40
N PHE A 126 0.45 -25.01 -2.17
CA PHE A 126 -0.59 -24.01 -1.94
C PHE A 126 -0.08 -22.67 -1.41
N ILE A 127 1.20 -22.57 -1.06
CA ILE A 127 1.76 -21.38 -0.42
C ILE A 127 3.20 -21.11 -0.86
N CYS A 128 3.45 -19.88 -1.28
CA CYS A 128 4.77 -19.35 -1.53
C CYS A 128 5.09 -18.31 -0.46
N THR A 129 6.08 -18.58 0.38
CA THR A 129 6.59 -17.63 1.37
C THR A 129 7.83 -16.95 0.82
N MET A 130 7.85 -15.62 0.81
CA MET A 130 8.97 -14.83 0.28
C MET A 130 9.48 -13.82 1.32
N PRO A 131 10.80 -13.58 1.34
CA PRO A 131 11.39 -12.52 2.15
C PRO A 131 11.00 -11.15 1.57
N MET A 132 10.86 -10.16 2.43
CA MET A 132 10.85 -8.74 2.03
C MET A 132 11.86 -7.95 2.85
N ARG A 133 12.42 -6.92 2.21
CA ARG A 133 13.18 -5.88 2.90
C ARG A 133 12.37 -4.60 2.81
N LEU A 134 12.30 -3.88 3.93
CA LEU A 134 11.63 -2.60 4.04
C LEU A 134 12.65 -1.62 4.57
N ASP A 135 12.76 -0.49 3.90
CA ASP A 135 13.62 0.61 4.32
C ASP A 135 12.99 1.33 5.52
N GLU A 136 13.75 2.22 6.15
CA GLU A 136 13.23 3.05 7.23
C GLU A 136 12.23 4.07 6.69
N GLY A 137 11.11 4.25 7.39
CA GLY A 137 10.07 5.20 6.99
C GLY A 137 9.05 4.63 6.01
N TRP A 138 8.59 5.46 5.08
CA TRP A 138 7.51 5.14 4.14
C TRP A 138 8.03 4.37 2.92
N ASN A 139 7.45 3.20 2.68
CA ASN A 139 7.81 2.28 1.60
C ASN A 139 6.63 2.10 0.65
N GLN A 140 6.91 2.10 -0.65
CA GLN A 140 5.96 1.70 -1.69
C GLN A 140 6.29 0.28 -2.15
N ILE A 141 5.50 -0.69 -1.69
CA ILE A 141 5.62 -2.09 -2.10
C ILE A 141 4.83 -2.29 -3.38
N GLN A 142 5.48 -2.80 -4.40
CA GLN A 142 4.87 -3.19 -5.66
C GLN A 142 4.97 -4.71 -5.80
N PHE A 143 3.84 -5.36 -6.00
CA PHE A 143 3.74 -6.81 -5.96
C PHE A 143 3.11 -7.33 -7.25
N ASN A 144 3.94 -7.87 -8.14
CA ASN A 144 3.50 -8.40 -9.43
C ASN A 144 2.97 -9.84 -9.26
N LEU A 145 1.66 -9.97 -9.04
CA LEU A 145 1.00 -11.25 -8.81
C LEU A 145 1.08 -12.19 -10.02
N SER A 146 1.04 -11.62 -11.23
CA SER A 146 1.14 -12.39 -12.47
C SER A 146 2.49 -13.07 -12.61
N ASP A 147 3.55 -12.31 -12.42
CA ASP A 147 4.92 -12.76 -12.54
C ASP A 147 5.31 -13.74 -11.41
N PHE A 148 4.86 -13.49 -10.18
CA PHE A 148 5.04 -14.45 -9.09
C PHE A 148 4.31 -15.77 -9.31
N THR A 149 3.10 -15.75 -9.86
CA THR A 149 2.34 -16.97 -10.17
C THR A 149 3.06 -17.79 -11.25
N ARG A 150 3.53 -17.13 -12.30
CA ARG A 150 4.30 -17.75 -13.38
C ARG A 150 5.61 -18.36 -12.88
N ARG A 151 6.39 -17.61 -12.09
CA ARG A 151 7.69 -18.10 -11.58
C ARG A 151 7.57 -19.20 -10.54
N ALA A 152 6.58 -19.12 -9.64
CA ALA A 152 6.45 -20.10 -8.55
C ALA A 152 5.79 -21.40 -9.00
N TYR A 153 4.81 -21.34 -9.92
CA TYR A 153 3.97 -22.50 -10.25
C TYR A 153 3.89 -22.82 -11.74
N GLY A 154 4.46 -21.99 -12.62
CA GLY A 154 4.35 -22.16 -14.07
C GLY A 154 2.93 -21.96 -14.60
N THR A 155 2.08 -21.25 -13.86
CA THR A 155 0.67 -20.99 -14.20
C THR A 155 0.41 -19.51 -14.42
N ASN A 156 -0.70 -19.19 -15.08
CA ASN A 156 -1.10 -17.79 -15.27
C ASN A 156 -2.01 -17.31 -14.14
N TYR A 157 -1.83 -16.06 -13.75
CA TYR A 157 -2.70 -15.37 -12.80
C TYR A 157 -4.05 -15.03 -13.46
N ILE A 158 -5.15 -15.38 -12.79
CA ILE A 158 -6.51 -14.98 -13.20
C ILE A 158 -6.98 -13.79 -12.36
N GLU A 159 -7.03 -13.97 -11.04
CA GLU A 159 -7.60 -12.96 -10.15
C GLU A 159 -7.11 -13.09 -8.71
N THR A 160 -7.24 -11.99 -7.97
CA THR A 160 -7.04 -11.92 -6.52
C THR A 160 -8.34 -12.22 -5.81
N LEU A 161 -8.28 -13.20 -4.91
CA LEU A 161 -9.43 -13.65 -4.11
C LEU A 161 -9.50 -12.92 -2.76
N ARG A 162 -8.36 -12.78 -2.09
CA ARG A 162 -8.29 -12.23 -0.73
C ARG A 162 -6.95 -11.56 -0.46
N VAL A 163 -6.97 -10.45 0.26
CA VAL A 163 -5.78 -9.75 0.77
C VAL A 163 -5.87 -9.69 2.29
N GLN A 164 -4.79 -10.01 2.98
CA GLN A 164 -4.70 -9.97 4.44
C GLN A 164 -3.40 -9.28 4.84
N ILE A 165 -3.49 -8.29 5.72
CA ILE A 165 -2.35 -7.48 6.16
C ILE A 165 -2.27 -7.56 7.67
N HIS A 166 -1.10 -7.97 8.18
CA HIS A 166 -0.88 -8.18 9.59
C HIS A 166 -0.38 -6.93 10.31
N ALA A 167 -0.33 -7.01 11.63
CA ALA A 167 0.08 -5.94 12.52
C ALA A 167 1.53 -5.47 12.33
N ASN A 168 1.82 -4.38 13.02
CA ASN A 168 3.06 -3.62 13.05
C ASN A 168 3.37 -2.87 11.75
N CYS A 169 2.33 -2.27 11.17
CA CYS A 169 2.47 -1.36 10.03
C CYS A 169 1.54 -0.15 10.17
N ARG A 170 1.90 0.93 9.47
CA ARG A 170 0.95 2.00 9.15
C ARG A 170 0.66 1.96 7.66
N ILE A 171 -0.61 1.94 7.31
CA ILE A 171 -1.08 1.80 5.94
C ILE A 171 -1.66 3.13 5.52
N ARG A 172 -1.14 3.69 4.42
CA ARG A 172 -1.72 4.88 3.78
C ARG A 172 -2.69 4.49 2.67
N ARG A 173 -2.25 3.61 1.76
CA ARG A 173 -3.04 3.19 0.59
C ARG A 173 -2.73 1.76 0.18
N ILE A 174 -3.75 1.09 -0.33
CA ILE A 174 -3.66 -0.23 -0.98
C ILE A 174 -4.52 -0.16 -2.24
N TYR A 175 -3.93 -0.44 -3.39
CA TYR A 175 -4.63 -0.40 -4.66
C TYR A 175 -4.08 -1.42 -5.64
N PHE A 176 -4.87 -1.71 -6.66
CA PHE A 176 -4.47 -2.57 -7.75
C PHE A 176 -4.27 -1.73 -9.01
N SER A 177 -3.36 -2.20 -9.87
CA SER A 177 -3.04 -1.54 -11.13
C SER A 177 -2.77 -2.56 -12.23
N ASP A 178 -3.02 -2.15 -13.46
CA ASP A 178 -2.74 -2.89 -14.69
C ASP A 178 -1.26 -2.86 -15.07
N ARG A 179 -0.59 -1.76 -14.74
CA ARG A 179 0.84 -1.52 -14.94
C ARG A 179 1.43 -0.72 -13.79
N LEU A 180 2.76 -0.71 -13.70
CA LEU A 180 3.48 0.16 -12.78
C LEU A 180 3.52 1.57 -13.37
N TYR A 181 2.77 2.48 -12.75
CA TYR A 181 2.80 3.91 -13.09
C TYR A 181 4.00 4.57 -12.42
N SER A 182 4.68 5.45 -13.16
CA SER A 182 5.72 6.30 -12.60
C SER A 182 5.11 7.34 -11.66
N GLU A 183 5.92 7.96 -10.80
CA GLU A 183 5.45 9.01 -9.90
C GLU A 183 4.82 10.18 -10.65
N GLU A 184 5.22 10.46 -11.89
CA GLU A 184 4.68 11.55 -12.70
C GLU A 184 3.25 11.28 -13.17
N GLU A 185 2.97 10.04 -13.58
CA GLU A 185 1.66 9.59 -14.08
C GLU A 185 0.63 9.34 -12.96
N LEU A 186 1.10 9.18 -11.72
CA LEU A 186 0.22 9.02 -10.57
C LEU A 186 -0.53 10.34 -10.28
N PRO A 187 -1.85 10.33 -10.05
CA PRO A 187 -2.56 11.50 -9.57
C PRO A 187 -1.92 11.95 -8.24
N PRO A 188 -1.91 13.25 -7.92
CA PRO A 188 -1.31 13.76 -6.67
C PRO A 188 -1.79 13.01 -5.41
N GLU A 189 -3.01 12.48 -5.46
CA GLU A 189 -3.57 11.66 -4.40
C GLU A 189 -2.75 10.38 -4.12
N PHE A 190 -2.21 9.72 -5.15
CA PHE A 190 -1.47 8.47 -5.05
C PHE A 190 0.04 8.65 -4.90
N LYS A 191 0.56 9.87 -5.09
CA LYS A 191 1.98 10.17 -4.86
C LYS A 191 2.30 10.21 -3.37
N LEU A 192 3.46 9.67 -3.00
CA LEU A 192 4.00 9.79 -1.66
C LEU A 192 4.71 11.16 -1.53
N PHE A 193 3.95 12.22 -1.24
CA PHE A 193 4.58 13.47 -0.82
C PHE A 193 5.07 13.33 0.62
N LEU A 194 6.38 13.31 0.81
CA LEU A 194 7.02 13.65 2.08
C LEU A 194 7.15 15.18 2.11
N PRO A 195 6.67 15.88 3.14
CA PRO A 195 6.93 17.30 3.33
C PRO A 195 8.45 17.51 3.33
N VAL A 196 8.92 18.36 2.44
CA VAL A 196 10.30 18.84 2.50
C VAL A 196 10.49 19.54 3.85
N PRO A 197 11.54 19.22 4.63
CA PRO A 197 11.86 20.00 5.82
C PRO A 197 12.01 21.45 5.39
N LYS A 198 11.28 22.37 6.02
CA LYS A 198 11.50 23.81 5.83
C LYS A 198 12.89 24.15 6.38
N GLY A 199 13.92 23.99 5.54
CA GLY A 199 15.24 24.55 5.75
C GLY A 199 15.12 26.07 5.68
N SER A 200 15.49 26.72 6.77
CA SER A 200 15.62 28.17 6.95
C SER A 200 16.37 28.82 5.78
N SER A 201 15.65 29.54 4.92
CA SER A 201 16.20 30.52 3.99
C SER A 201 16.04 31.92 4.56
N ASN A 202 16.76 32.21 5.64
CA ASN A 202 17.22 33.58 5.90
C ASN A 202 18.67 33.63 5.42
N ALA A 203 18.85 33.83 4.13
CA ALA A 203 20.10 34.33 3.58
C ALA A 203 19.80 35.73 3.08
N GLU A 204 20.22 36.75 3.85
CA GLU A 204 20.27 38.13 3.40
C GLU A 204 21.06 38.22 2.08
N PRO A 205 20.64 39.06 1.12
CA PRO A 205 21.43 39.31 -0.06
C PRO A 205 22.74 40.02 0.33
N PRO A 206 23.89 39.67 -0.28
CA PRO A 206 25.14 40.36 -0.01
C PRO A 206 25.03 41.82 -0.49
N LYS A 207 25.25 42.77 0.43
CA LYS A 207 25.41 44.19 0.10
C LYS A 207 26.70 44.34 -0.71
N THR A 208 26.59 44.77 -1.96
CA THR A 208 27.73 45.18 -2.76
C THR A 208 28.21 46.55 -2.26
N GLU A 209 29.25 46.58 -1.44
CA GLU A 209 30.02 47.80 -1.18
C GLU A 209 30.88 48.10 -2.41
N ALA A 210 30.65 49.26 -3.01
CA ALA A 210 31.54 49.83 -4.03
C ALA A 210 32.80 50.35 -3.34
N PRO A 211 34.02 50.09 -3.87
CA PRO A 211 35.21 50.74 -3.35
C PRO A 211 35.23 52.21 -3.78
N ALA A 212 35.46 53.08 -2.79
CA ALA A 212 35.70 54.50 -2.99
C ALA A 212 37.11 54.74 -3.58
N GLY A 213 37.16 55.53 -4.65
CA GLY A 213 38.22 56.51 -4.93
C GLY A 213 39.54 56.02 -5.55
N MET A 214 39.76 56.40 -6.81
CA MET A 214 40.78 57.39 -7.22
C MET A 214 40.46 57.92 -8.61
#